data_AF-A0A7S0PPQ4-F1
#
_entry.id   AF-A0A7S0PPQ4-F1
#
_cell.length_a   1.000
_cell.length_b   1.000
_cell.length_c   1.000
_cell.angle_alpha   90.00
_cell.angle_beta   90.00
_cell.angle_gamma   90.00
#
_symmetry.space_group_name_H-M   'P 1'
#
loop_
_entity.id
_entity.type
_entity.pdbx_description
1 polymer ?
#
loop_
_entity_poly.entity_id
_entity_poly.type
_entity_poly.pdbx_seq_one_letter_code
_entity_poly.pdbx_strand_id
1 'polypeptide(L)'
;AGADAGADTSGWGGGGRGNSRGNCSTVPGAVGADARQSHRGAKELAARRDEDRRRLRRDAELLTQFRDGDCVKVPVPGSATGATQTVRAKMEPVVVLDEERYGPAPVAIARPVIRVKSPHVRGGEMVFTRIDPKNVDTSMIVHVRPGWNDLYAYLTGEASQAHAPNAIRGATKENPATRVKRPKCKAFVCTMSERQYAHEMWRLLDPRGALLPLNDVHALHKRVVCVEHGRGEKKSLAHATRGATHVPELSVIVDDRTNVWERRAQKNILAIAPFMPYNTDTGPGLQGEVAGKGGEMGMV
;
A
#
# COMPACT_ATOMS: atom_id res chain seq x y z
N ALA A 1 79.56 35.17 -12.89
CA ALA A 1 80.10 35.03 -14.25
C ALA A 1 79.26 33.95 -14.93
N GLY A 2 78.51 34.15 -16.01
CA GLY A 2 78.36 35.26 -16.95
C GLY A 2 77.78 34.66 -18.25
N ALA A 3 77.01 35.45 -19.00
CA ALA A 3 76.41 35.25 -20.34
C ALA A 3 75.18 34.31 -20.42
N ASP A 4 73.96 34.72 -20.80
CA ASP A 4 73.37 35.80 -21.65
C ASP A 4 73.18 35.43 -23.14
N ALA A 5 72.13 36.05 -23.71
CA ALA A 5 71.63 36.16 -25.10
C ALA A 5 70.51 35.17 -25.53
N GLY A 6 69.36 35.59 -26.08
CA GLY A 6 68.83 36.91 -26.46
C GLY A 6 67.29 36.82 -26.55
N ALA A 7 66.51 37.85 -26.18
CA ALA A 7 66.28 39.15 -26.85
C ALA A 7 65.28 39.06 -28.01
N ASP A 8 64.06 39.58 -27.80
CA ASP A 8 63.46 40.70 -28.56
C ASP A 8 62.00 40.95 -28.11
N THR A 9 61.72 42.03 -27.36
CA THR A 9 61.32 43.39 -27.81
C THR A 9 59.96 43.39 -28.52
N SER A 10 58.87 43.89 -27.92
CA SER A 10 58.47 45.29 -27.77
C SER A 10 57.07 45.28 -27.11
N GLY A 11 56.60 46.19 -26.26
CA GLY A 11 56.95 47.58 -26.03
C GLY A 11 55.66 48.42 -26.18
N TRP A 12 55.42 49.29 -25.20
CA TRP A 12 54.39 50.36 -25.11
C TRP A 12 53.05 49.92 -24.52
N GLY A 13 52.48 50.53 -23.49
CA GLY A 13 52.79 51.70 -22.67
C GLY A 13 51.53 52.00 -21.83
N GLY A 14 51.64 52.13 -20.50
CA GLY A 14 51.29 53.35 -19.73
C GLY A 14 49.83 53.81 -19.92
N GLY A 15 48.92 53.79 -18.96
CA GLY A 15 49.01 54.19 -17.56
C GLY A 15 47.79 55.08 -17.25
N GLY A 16 47.26 55.02 -16.02
CA GLY A 16 46.51 56.13 -15.42
C GLY A 16 44.98 56.15 -15.52
N ARG A 17 44.34 55.85 -14.38
CA ARG A 17 43.19 56.55 -13.72
C ARG A 17 42.03 57.08 -14.57
N GLY A 18 40.80 56.70 -14.21
CA GLY A 18 39.63 57.56 -14.44
C GLY A 18 38.27 56.86 -14.52
N ASN A 19 37.43 57.14 -13.54
CA ASN A 19 36.01 56.82 -13.37
C ASN A 19 35.15 57.06 -14.64
N SER A 20 34.32 56.11 -15.07
CA SER A 20 33.11 56.42 -15.87
C SER A 20 32.04 55.32 -15.77
N ARG A 21 30.81 55.80 -15.60
CA ARG A 21 29.56 55.05 -15.47
C ARG A 21 29.26 54.27 -16.76
N GLY A 22 28.95 52.99 -16.64
CA GLY A 22 28.37 52.16 -17.69
C GLY A 22 27.15 51.40 -17.18
N ASN A 23 25.98 52.00 -17.34
CA ASN A 23 24.68 51.40 -17.06
C ASN A 23 24.42 50.31 -18.12
N CYS A 24 24.36 49.03 -17.74
CA CYS A 24 23.81 47.98 -18.61
C CYS A 24 22.58 47.37 -17.94
N SER A 25 21.46 47.55 -18.62
CA SER A 25 20.09 47.25 -18.23
C SER A 25 19.89 45.79 -17.82
N THR A 26 19.44 45.57 -16.58
CA THR A 26 18.68 44.36 -16.22
C THR A 26 17.42 44.30 -17.06
N VAL A 27 17.28 43.28 -17.91
CA VAL A 27 16.02 42.95 -18.57
C VAL A 27 15.02 42.50 -17.49
N PRO A 28 13.93 43.24 -17.22
CA PRO A 28 12.91 42.80 -16.28
C PRO A 28 12.04 41.77 -17.00
N GLY A 29 12.18 40.48 -16.68
CA GLY A 29 11.32 39.47 -17.31
C GLY A 29 11.43 38.03 -16.81
N ALA A 30 12.55 37.61 -16.20
CA ALA A 30 12.77 36.19 -15.89
C ALA A 30 12.30 35.73 -14.50
N VAL A 31 11.91 36.63 -13.58
CA VAL A 31 11.41 36.26 -12.24
C VAL A 31 9.95 35.77 -12.23
N GLY A 32 9.24 35.90 -13.35
CA GLY A 32 7.83 35.51 -13.46
C GLY A 32 7.59 34.01 -13.72
N ALA A 33 8.57 33.27 -14.25
CA ALA A 33 8.38 31.88 -14.63
C ALA A 33 8.38 30.94 -13.41
N ASP A 34 9.38 31.04 -12.53
CA ASP A 34 9.50 30.21 -11.32
C ASP A 34 8.40 30.48 -10.30
N ALA A 35 8.02 31.74 -10.09
CA ALA A 35 6.93 32.11 -9.19
C ALA A 35 5.55 31.64 -9.73
N ARG A 36 5.34 31.69 -11.06
CA ARG A 36 4.11 31.16 -11.67
C ARG A 36 4.08 29.63 -11.64
N GLN A 37 5.23 28.97 -11.82
CA GLN A 37 5.35 27.52 -11.76
C GLN A 37 5.19 26.99 -10.33
N SER A 38 5.72 27.69 -9.32
CA SER A 38 5.52 27.38 -7.90
C SER A 38 4.08 27.65 -7.46
N HIS A 39 3.45 28.76 -7.88
CA HIS A 39 2.02 29.01 -7.63
C HIS A 39 1.11 27.99 -8.34
N ARG A 40 1.47 27.57 -9.56
CA ARG A 40 0.75 26.51 -10.29
C ARG A 40 0.86 25.17 -9.55
N GLY A 41 2.04 24.84 -9.04
CA GLY A 41 2.27 23.67 -8.19
C GLY A 41 1.48 23.72 -6.87
N ALA A 42 1.44 24.87 -6.20
CA ALA A 42 0.68 25.04 -4.96
C ALA A 42 -0.84 24.93 -5.18
N LYS A 43 -1.37 25.50 -6.27
CA LYS A 43 -2.78 25.38 -6.65
C LYS A 43 -3.16 23.94 -6.98
N GLU A 44 -2.30 23.23 -7.72
CA GLU A 44 -2.51 21.83 -8.05
C GLU A 44 -2.47 20.95 -6.79
N LEU A 45 -1.53 21.20 -5.88
CA LEU A 45 -1.44 20.50 -4.59
C LEU A 45 -2.69 20.74 -3.73
N ALA A 46 -3.18 21.98 -3.68
CA ALA A 46 -4.42 22.32 -2.96
C ALA A 46 -5.63 21.60 -3.57
N ALA A 47 -5.76 21.60 -4.91
CA ALA A 47 -6.84 20.89 -5.59
C ALA A 47 -6.80 19.36 -5.34
N ARG A 48 -5.61 18.75 -5.31
CA ARG A 48 -5.43 17.34 -4.95
C ARG A 48 -5.87 17.06 -3.50
N ARG A 49 -5.47 17.92 -2.56
CA ARG A 49 -5.87 17.82 -1.14
C ARG A 49 -7.38 17.94 -0.95
N ASP A 50 -8.02 18.86 -1.68
CA ASP A 50 -9.48 19.03 -1.63
C ASP A 50 -10.21 17.82 -2.20
N GLU A 51 -9.70 17.24 -3.28
CA GLU A 51 -10.20 15.99 -3.83
C GLU A 51 -10.05 14.82 -2.85
N ASP A 52 -8.87 14.63 -2.25
CA ASP A 52 -8.67 13.59 -1.22
C ASP A 52 -9.61 13.78 -0.03
N ARG A 53 -9.83 15.02 0.41
CA ARG A 53 -10.78 15.32 1.48
C ARG A 53 -12.22 14.98 1.09
N ARG A 54 -12.61 15.17 -0.17
CA ARG A 54 -13.93 14.72 -0.68
C ARG A 54 -14.05 13.20 -0.63
N ARG A 55 -13.00 12.47 -1.04
CA ARG A 55 -12.97 11.00 -1.03
C ARG A 55 -13.07 10.45 0.40
N LEU A 56 -12.30 11.02 1.33
CA LEU A 56 -12.32 10.65 2.73
C LEU A 56 -13.71 10.88 3.36
N ARG A 57 -14.35 12.03 3.09
CA ARG A 57 -15.72 12.28 3.56
C ARG A 57 -16.72 11.25 3.03
N ARG A 58 -16.61 10.91 1.75
CA ARG A 58 -17.48 9.89 1.14
C ARG A 58 -17.29 8.52 1.80
N ASP A 59 -16.06 8.15 2.11
CA ASP A 59 -15.78 6.87 2.76
C ASP A 59 -16.23 6.85 4.21
N ALA A 60 -16.14 7.98 4.93
CA ALA A 60 -16.74 8.13 6.25
C ALA A 60 -18.28 8.00 6.22
N GLU A 61 -18.94 8.56 5.20
CA GLU A 61 -20.39 8.41 5.00
C GLU A 61 -20.76 6.94 4.72
N LEU A 62 -20.03 6.25 3.84
CA LEU A 62 -20.26 4.84 3.55
C LEU A 62 -19.99 3.96 4.78
N LEU A 63 -18.94 4.26 5.55
CA LEU A 63 -18.64 3.55 6.78
C LEU A 63 -19.74 3.76 7.83
N THR A 64 -20.30 4.96 7.93
CA THR A 64 -21.44 5.27 8.81
C THR A 64 -22.68 4.46 8.40
N GLN A 65 -23.00 4.41 7.10
CA GLN A 65 -24.10 3.58 6.60
C GLN A 65 -23.91 2.09 6.95
N PHE A 66 -22.69 1.57 6.77
CA PHE A 66 -22.38 0.20 7.13
C PHE A 66 -22.52 -0.01 8.64
N ARG A 67 -21.92 0.88 9.46
CA ARG A 67 -21.97 0.84 10.93
C ARG A 67 -23.41 0.76 11.45
N ASP A 68 -24.29 1.62 10.93
CA ASP A 68 -25.63 1.81 11.46
C ASP A 68 -26.68 0.87 10.84
N GLY A 69 -26.44 0.36 9.62
CA GLY A 69 -27.46 -0.32 8.84
C GLY A 69 -27.03 -1.60 8.11
N ASP A 70 -25.81 -2.09 8.32
CA ASP A 70 -25.25 -3.27 7.63
C ASP A 70 -25.41 -3.20 6.11
N CYS A 71 -25.39 -1.99 5.56
CA CYS A 71 -25.53 -1.77 4.13
C CYS A 71 -24.83 -0.49 3.70
N VAL A 72 -24.54 -0.41 2.40
CA VAL A 72 -23.97 0.80 1.78
C VAL A 72 -24.74 1.10 0.51
N LYS A 73 -24.95 2.40 0.24
CA LYS A 73 -25.53 2.88 -1.01
C LYS A 73 -24.42 3.27 -1.96
N VAL A 74 -24.26 2.50 -3.03
CA VAL A 74 -23.24 2.74 -4.06
C VAL A 74 -23.88 3.21 -5.36
N PRO A 75 -23.24 4.09 -6.15
CA PRO A 75 -23.75 4.47 -7.46
C PRO A 75 -23.87 3.25 -8.39
N VAL A 76 -24.96 3.18 -9.14
CA VAL A 76 -25.12 2.16 -10.19
C VAL A 76 -24.27 2.56 -11.41
N PRO A 77 -23.34 1.71 -11.86
CA PRO A 77 -22.54 2.00 -13.06
C PRO A 77 -23.45 2.28 -14.27
N GLY A 78 -23.23 3.41 -14.96
CA GLY A 78 -23.98 3.77 -16.16
C GLY A 78 -25.37 4.36 -15.93
N SER A 79 -25.78 4.63 -14.68
CA SER A 79 -27.05 5.31 -14.42
C SER A 79 -26.97 6.80 -14.76
N ALA A 80 -27.74 7.23 -15.76
CA ALA A 80 -27.88 8.64 -16.14
C ALA A 80 -28.62 9.49 -15.10
N THR A 81 -29.37 8.86 -14.19
CA THR A 81 -30.21 9.52 -13.18
C THR A 81 -29.53 9.64 -11.81
N GLY A 82 -28.27 9.21 -11.69
CA GLY A 82 -27.56 9.17 -10.41
C GLY A 82 -28.11 8.13 -9.43
N ALA A 83 -28.77 7.07 -9.93
CA ALA A 83 -29.37 6.05 -9.10
C ALA A 83 -28.31 5.33 -8.24
N THR A 84 -28.69 5.01 -7.01
CA THR A 84 -27.86 4.24 -6.07
C THR A 84 -28.47 2.87 -5.82
N GLN A 85 -27.63 1.86 -5.70
CA GLN A 85 -27.99 0.52 -5.28
C GLN A 85 -27.59 0.33 -3.81
N THR A 86 -28.51 -0.21 -3.02
CA THR A 86 -28.19 -0.65 -1.66
C THR A 86 -27.56 -2.03 -1.72
N VAL A 87 -26.33 -2.15 -1.24
CA VAL A 87 -25.61 -3.42 -1.07
C VAL A 87 -25.63 -3.76 0.41
N ARG A 88 -26.22 -4.91 0.76
CA ARG A 88 -26.29 -5.40 2.14
C ARG A 88 -25.09 -6.28 2.48
N ALA A 89 -24.71 -6.28 3.76
CA ALA A 89 -23.69 -7.15 4.29
C ALA A 89 -24.09 -8.62 4.17
N LYS A 90 -23.10 -9.44 3.80
CA LYS A 90 -23.18 -10.89 3.89
C LYS A 90 -22.49 -11.33 5.17
N MET A 91 -23.11 -12.24 5.90
CA MET A 91 -22.49 -12.84 7.08
C MET A 91 -21.51 -13.93 6.64
N GLU A 92 -20.22 -13.60 6.62
CA GLU A 92 -19.16 -14.54 6.24
C GLU A 92 -18.63 -15.27 7.50
N PRO A 93 -18.58 -16.62 7.50
CA PRO A 93 -18.09 -17.38 8.64
C PRO A 93 -16.58 -17.23 8.82
N VAL A 94 -16.12 -17.25 10.07
CA VAL A 94 -14.71 -17.21 10.45
C VAL A 94 -14.48 -18.02 11.71
N VAL A 95 -13.39 -18.78 11.75
CA VAL A 95 -12.90 -19.43 12.97
C VAL A 95 -11.90 -18.48 13.62
N VAL A 96 -12.17 -18.09 14.86
CA VAL A 96 -11.31 -17.21 15.65
C VAL A 96 -10.80 -17.93 16.89
N LEU A 97 -9.62 -17.54 17.35
CA LEU A 97 -9.08 -17.92 18.65
C LEU A 97 -8.82 -16.61 19.42
N ASP A 98 -9.74 -16.29 20.31
CA ASP A 98 -9.74 -15.08 21.13
C ASP A 98 -10.05 -15.51 22.56
N GLU A 99 -8.99 -15.75 23.33
CA GLU A 99 -9.09 -16.30 24.68
C GLU A 99 -9.85 -15.38 25.62
N GLU A 100 -9.72 -14.07 25.43
CA GLU A 100 -10.37 -13.05 26.25
C GLU A 100 -11.89 -13.03 26.03
N ARG A 101 -12.35 -13.18 24.78
CA ARG A 101 -13.79 -13.11 24.46
C ARG A 101 -14.50 -14.45 24.42
N TYR A 102 -13.85 -15.51 23.96
CA TYR A 102 -14.49 -16.79 23.68
C TYR A 102 -13.82 -17.98 24.40
N GLY A 103 -12.76 -17.74 25.18
CA GLY A 103 -12.01 -18.77 25.89
C GLY A 103 -10.97 -19.47 25.00
N PRO A 104 -10.26 -20.49 25.54
CA PRO A 104 -9.07 -21.07 24.93
C PRO A 104 -9.35 -21.92 23.68
N ALA A 105 -10.61 -22.19 23.37
CA ALA A 105 -10.99 -23.02 22.23
C ALA A 105 -11.27 -22.15 20.99
N PRO A 106 -10.93 -22.62 19.78
CA PRO A 106 -11.38 -21.99 18.54
C PRO A 106 -12.91 -21.93 18.46
N VAL A 107 -13.47 -20.78 18.09
CA VAL A 107 -14.92 -20.57 17.94
C VAL A 107 -15.25 -20.08 16.54
N ALA A 108 -16.30 -20.65 15.96
CA ALA A 108 -16.86 -20.17 14.71
C ALA A 108 -17.83 -19.00 14.98
N ILE A 109 -17.55 -17.85 14.38
CA ILE A 109 -18.44 -16.67 14.39
C ILE A 109 -18.73 -16.25 12.94
N ALA A 110 -19.68 -15.35 12.74
CA ALA A 110 -19.93 -14.76 11.43
C ALA A 110 -19.73 -13.24 11.48
N ARG A 111 -19.01 -12.69 10.50
CA ARG A 111 -18.73 -11.25 10.38
C ARG A 111 -19.52 -10.65 9.22
N PRO A 112 -20.11 -9.46 9.38
CA PRO A 112 -20.78 -8.76 8.29
C PRO A 112 -19.72 -8.24 7.30
N VAL A 113 -19.84 -8.59 6.03
CA VAL A 113 -18.91 -8.19 4.97
C VAL A 113 -19.64 -7.62 3.77
N ILE A 114 -19.17 -6.48 3.27
CA ILE A 114 -19.58 -5.93 1.97
C ILE A 114 -18.35 -5.76 1.10
N ARG A 115 -18.41 -6.20 -0.17
CA ARG A 115 -17.34 -6.02 -1.15
C ARG A 115 -17.90 -5.24 -2.33
N VAL A 116 -17.32 -4.08 -2.63
CA VAL A 116 -17.74 -3.18 -3.73
C VAL A 116 -16.52 -2.65 -4.48
N LYS A 117 -16.71 -2.17 -5.71
CA LYS A 117 -15.63 -1.49 -6.45
C LYS A 117 -15.34 -0.14 -5.81
N SER A 118 -14.06 0.23 -5.76
CA SER A 118 -13.67 1.54 -5.25
C SER A 118 -14.12 2.63 -6.23
N PRO A 119 -14.85 3.67 -5.77
CA PRO A 119 -15.15 4.84 -6.59
C PRO A 119 -13.93 5.77 -6.76
N HIS A 120 -12.89 5.58 -5.95
CA HIS A 120 -11.72 6.46 -5.89
C HIS A 120 -10.52 5.91 -6.67
N VAL A 121 -10.38 4.59 -6.69
CA VAL A 121 -9.21 3.90 -7.27
C VAL A 121 -9.68 2.98 -8.38
N ARG A 122 -9.29 3.29 -9.63
CA ARG A 122 -9.62 2.45 -10.79
C ARG A 122 -9.04 1.05 -10.60
N GLY A 123 -9.89 0.03 -10.74
CA GLY A 123 -9.50 -1.37 -10.51
C GLY A 123 -9.29 -1.73 -9.03
N GLY A 124 -9.48 -0.79 -8.11
CA GLY A 124 -9.46 -1.02 -6.67
C GLY A 124 -10.81 -1.52 -6.16
N GLU A 125 -10.78 -2.10 -4.97
CA GLU A 125 -11.97 -2.62 -4.28
C GLU A 125 -12.02 -2.04 -2.87
N MET A 126 -13.22 -1.90 -2.35
CA MET A 126 -13.46 -1.55 -0.95
C MET A 126 -14.20 -2.69 -0.28
N VAL A 127 -13.74 -3.01 0.92
CA VAL A 127 -14.35 -4.03 1.75
C VAL A 127 -14.76 -3.41 3.07
N PHE A 128 -16.01 -3.60 3.48
CA PHE A 128 -16.51 -3.22 4.79
C PHE A 128 -16.57 -4.47 5.66
N THR A 129 -16.12 -4.36 6.90
CA THR A 129 -16.17 -5.47 7.86
C THR A 129 -16.26 -4.98 9.30
N ARG A 130 -16.50 -5.90 10.24
CA ARG A 130 -16.31 -5.69 11.69
C ARG A 130 -15.43 -6.76 12.28
N ILE A 131 -14.48 -6.37 13.12
CA ILE A 131 -13.69 -7.34 13.91
C ILE A 131 -14.61 -8.01 14.93
N ASP A 132 -15.38 -7.23 15.67
CA ASP A 132 -16.39 -7.73 16.58
C ASP A 132 -17.78 -7.52 15.96
N PRO A 133 -18.47 -8.58 15.53
CA PRO A 133 -19.76 -8.44 14.88
C PRO A 133 -20.84 -7.83 15.80
N LYS A 134 -20.65 -7.86 17.12
CA LYS A 134 -21.58 -7.26 18.10
C LYS A 134 -21.25 -5.80 18.42
N ASN A 135 -20.03 -5.36 18.16
CA ASN A 135 -19.61 -3.98 18.42
C ASN A 135 -19.46 -3.20 17.11
N VAL A 136 -20.41 -2.32 16.85
CA VAL A 136 -20.44 -1.47 15.65
C VAL A 136 -19.25 -0.52 15.57
N ASP A 137 -18.62 -0.15 16.68
CA ASP A 137 -17.44 0.72 16.68
C ASP A 137 -16.20 0.05 16.11
N THR A 138 -16.24 -1.28 15.96
CA THR A 138 -15.20 -2.04 15.24
C THR A 138 -15.43 -2.10 13.73
N SER A 139 -16.36 -1.30 13.20
CA SER A 139 -16.59 -1.17 11.76
C SER A 139 -15.41 -0.55 11.05
N MET A 140 -15.03 -1.17 9.94
CA MET A 140 -13.86 -0.79 9.16
C MET A 140 -14.23 -0.68 7.68
N ILE A 141 -13.61 0.28 7.00
CA ILE A 141 -13.49 0.28 5.54
C ILE A 141 -12.05 -0.06 5.18
N VAL A 142 -11.89 -0.99 4.25
CA VAL A 142 -10.59 -1.51 3.80
C VAL A 142 -10.48 -1.28 2.30
N HIS A 143 -9.48 -0.51 1.89
CA HIS A 143 -9.12 -0.36 0.48
C HIS A 143 -8.17 -1.48 0.08
N VAL A 144 -8.55 -2.28 -0.90
CA VAL A 144 -7.71 -3.34 -1.46
C VAL A 144 -6.89 -2.74 -2.61
N ARG A 145 -5.57 -2.95 -2.57
CA ARG A 145 -4.66 -2.49 -3.60
C ARG A 145 -5.08 -3.04 -4.98
N PRO A 146 -5.21 -2.18 -6.01
CA PRO A 146 -5.50 -2.64 -7.37
C PRO A 146 -4.51 -3.72 -7.83
N GLY A 147 -5.01 -4.72 -8.54
CA GLY A 147 -4.22 -5.87 -9.00
C GLY A 147 -4.06 -6.98 -7.97
N TRP A 148 -4.57 -6.84 -6.74
CA TRP A 148 -4.56 -7.93 -5.74
C TRP A 148 -5.19 -9.22 -6.29
N ASN A 149 -6.35 -9.13 -6.95
CA ASN A 149 -7.03 -10.32 -7.49
C ASN A 149 -6.20 -11.05 -8.56
N ASP A 150 -5.46 -10.29 -9.39
CA ASP A 150 -4.59 -10.87 -10.41
C ASP A 150 -3.37 -11.55 -9.77
N LEU A 151 -2.76 -10.89 -8.79
CA LEU A 151 -1.67 -11.47 -7.99
C LEU A 151 -2.14 -12.72 -7.23
N TYR A 152 -3.31 -12.67 -6.61
CA TYR A 152 -3.90 -13.79 -5.88
C TYR A 152 -4.15 -14.99 -6.79
N ALA A 153 -4.74 -14.77 -7.98
CA ALA A 153 -4.93 -15.82 -8.98
C ALA A 153 -3.59 -16.44 -9.42
N TYR A 154 -2.58 -15.59 -9.67
CA TYR A 154 -1.23 -16.06 -9.99
C TYR A 154 -0.64 -16.91 -8.86
N LEU A 155 -0.64 -16.42 -7.62
CA LEU A 155 -0.05 -17.09 -6.45
C LEU A 155 -0.75 -18.41 -6.12
N THR A 156 -2.06 -18.51 -6.34
CA THR A 156 -2.84 -19.73 -6.10
C THR A 156 -2.78 -20.72 -7.26
N GLY A 157 -2.13 -20.35 -8.38
CA GLY A 157 -1.99 -21.21 -9.55
C GLY A 157 -3.28 -21.32 -10.37
N GLU A 158 -4.16 -20.32 -10.29
CA GLU A 158 -5.36 -20.23 -11.12
C GLU A 158 -5.01 -19.69 -12.51
N ALA A 159 -5.38 -20.45 -13.55
CA ALA A 159 -5.02 -20.15 -14.93
C ALA A 159 -5.81 -19.00 -15.56
N SER A 160 -6.88 -18.51 -14.93
CA SER A 160 -7.67 -17.39 -15.44
C SER A 160 -8.47 -16.71 -14.33
N GLN A 161 -8.79 -15.43 -14.53
CA GLN A 161 -9.59 -14.59 -13.62
C GLN A 161 -10.94 -15.22 -13.23
N ALA A 162 -11.45 -16.22 -13.93
CA ALA A 162 -12.79 -16.79 -13.73
C ALA A 162 -13.04 -17.41 -12.34
N HIS A 163 -12.00 -17.64 -11.53
CA HIS A 163 -12.12 -18.23 -10.19
C HIS A 163 -11.59 -17.35 -9.05
N ALA A 164 -11.09 -16.15 -9.38
CA ALA A 164 -10.76 -15.15 -8.37
C ALA A 164 -12.04 -14.73 -7.62
N PRO A 165 -11.97 -14.45 -6.30
CA PRO A 165 -13.16 -14.20 -5.48
C PRO A 165 -14.03 -13.01 -5.95
N ASN A 166 -13.51 -12.14 -6.82
CA ASN A 166 -14.20 -10.94 -7.33
C ASN A 166 -14.31 -10.88 -8.88
N ALA A 167 -14.31 -12.03 -9.55
CA ALA A 167 -14.38 -12.13 -11.01
C ALA A 167 -15.76 -11.78 -11.60
N ILE A 168 -15.80 -11.03 -12.70
CA ILE A 168 -17.02 -10.83 -13.51
C ILE A 168 -17.25 -12.07 -14.37
N ARG A 169 -18.45 -12.68 -14.30
CA ARG A 169 -18.85 -13.89 -15.06
C ARG A 169 -18.62 -13.69 -16.56
N GLY A 170 -17.78 -14.53 -17.20
CA GLY A 170 -17.71 -14.60 -18.67
C GLY A 170 -16.46 -15.18 -19.35
N ALA A 171 -15.35 -15.46 -18.65
CA ALA A 171 -14.12 -15.92 -19.32
C ALA A 171 -13.97 -17.46 -19.36
N THR A 172 -14.16 -17.99 -20.58
CA THR A 172 -13.71 -19.26 -21.20
C THR A 172 -13.51 -20.55 -20.38
N LYS A 173 -14.18 -21.60 -20.90
CA LYS A 173 -14.07 -23.01 -20.49
C LYS A 173 -12.79 -23.64 -21.04
N GLU A 174 -11.79 -23.88 -20.20
CA GLU A 174 -10.78 -24.92 -20.43
C GLU A 174 -10.96 -26.05 -19.40
N ASN A 175 -10.72 -27.28 -19.85
CA ASN A 175 -11.11 -28.53 -19.19
C ASN A 175 -10.31 -28.75 -17.87
N PRO A 176 -10.94 -28.69 -16.67
CA PRO A 176 -10.25 -28.47 -15.40
C PRO A 176 -9.73 -29.73 -14.65
N ALA A 177 -9.70 -30.91 -15.28
CA ALA A 177 -9.80 -32.17 -14.54
C ALA A 177 -8.51 -32.78 -13.91
N THR A 178 -7.29 -32.26 -14.09
CA THR A 178 -6.10 -33.07 -13.68
C THR A 178 -4.90 -32.36 -13.04
N ARG A 179 -4.97 -31.07 -12.68
CA ARG A 179 -3.88 -30.48 -11.86
C ARG A 179 -4.40 -29.99 -10.53
N VAL A 180 -3.99 -30.66 -9.44
CA VAL A 180 -4.09 -30.12 -8.09
C VAL A 180 -3.38 -28.76 -8.10
N LYS A 181 -4.14 -27.67 -8.05
CA LYS A 181 -3.62 -26.31 -8.08
C LYS A 181 -2.96 -26.05 -6.73
N ARG A 182 -1.64 -26.23 -6.68
CA ARG A 182 -0.82 -25.92 -5.50
C ARG A 182 -0.43 -24.44 -5.57
N PRO A 183 -0.51 -23.69 -4.46
CA PRO A 183 0.05 -22.35 -4.38
C PRO A 183 1.51 -22.34 -4.82
N LYS A 184 1.91 -21.30 -5.56
CA LYS A 184 3.27 -21.11 -6.06
C LYS A 184 4.28 -20.86 -4.94
N CYS A 185 3.81 -20.39 -3.78
CA CYS A 185 4.65 -20.12 -2.63
C CYS A 185 3.95 -20.52 -1.33
N LYS A 186 4.74 -20.64 -0.27
CA LYS A 186 4.23 -20.71 1.10
C LYS A 186 4.15 -19.28 1.64
N ALA A 187 2.95 -18.74 1.77
CA ALA A 187 2.75 -17.37 2.21
C ALA A 187 2.79 -17.23 3.74
N PHE A 188 3.27 -16.07 4.19
CA PHE A 188 3.35 -15.61 5.57
C PHE A 188 2.97 -14.13 5.63
N VAL A 189 2.45 -13.69 6.76
CA VAL A 189 2.16 -12.28 7.06
C VAL A 189 3.01 -11.87 8.25
N CYS A 190 3.77 -10.79 8.09
CA CYS A 190 4.54 -10.18 9.17
C CYS A 190 4.15 -8.70 9.26
N THR A 191 3.30 -8.38 10.23
CA THR A 191 2.76 -7.02 10.43
C THR A 191 3.15 -6.49 11.81
N MET A 192 3.02 -5.18 12.00
CA MET A 192 3.12 -4.54 13.32
C MET A 192 1.74 -4.19 13.90
N SER A 193 0.67 -4.61 13.22
CA SER A 193 -0.71 -4.45 13.70
C SER A 193 -1.05 -5.48 14.78
N GLU A 194 -2.14 -5.22 15.50
CA GLU A 194 -2.72 -6.17 16.43
C GLU A 194 -3.21 -7.45 15.73
N ARG A 195 -3.20 -8.55 16.48
CA ARG A 195 -3.49 -9.89 15.95
C ARG A 195 -4.88 -9.99 15.34
N GLN A 196 -5.92 -9.51 16.02
CA GLN A 196 -7.29 -9.62 15.53
C GLN A 196 -7.49 -8.88 14.20
N TYR A 197 -6.88 -7.69 14.09
CA TYR A 197 -6.86 -6.92 12.86
C TYR A 197 -6.14 -7.68 11.74
N ALA A 198 -4.93 -8.18 12.00
CA ALA A 198 -4.14 -8.91 11.01
C ALA A 198 -4.89 -10.14 10.45
N HIS A 199 -5.55 -10.88 11.33
CA HIS A 199 -6.35 -12.05 10.98
C HIS A 199 -7.55 -11.67 10.11
N GLU A 200 -8.26 -10.60 10.47
CA GLU A 200 -9.40 -10.13 9.68
C GLU A 200 -8.97 -9.63 8.31
N MET A 201 -7.92 -8.81 8.22
CA MET A 201 -7.42 -8.32 6.94
C MET A 201 -7.00 -9.48 6.04
N TRP A 202 -6.31 -10.49 6.58
CA TRP A 202 -5.90 -11.64 5.78
C TRP A 202 -7.10 -12.47 5.30
N ARG A 203 -8.09 -12.70 6.15
CA ARG A 203 -9.33 -13.39 5.76
C ARG A 203 -10.05 -12.67 4.62
N LEU A 204 -10.06 -11.35 4.62
CA LEU A 204 -10.66 -10.57 3.53
C LEU A 204 -9.89 -10.71 2.21
N LEU A 205 -8.56 -10.84 2.27
CA LEU A 205 -7.67 -10.93 1.12
C LEU A 205 -7.58 -12.37 0.54
N ASP A 206 -7.67 -13.39 1.39
CA ASP A 206 -7.64 -14.81 1.03
C ASP A 206 -8.94 -15.52 1.49
N PRO A 207 -10.11 -15.17 0.94
CA PRO A 207 -11.41 -15.67 1.43
C PRO A 207 -11.60 -17.18 1.24
N ARG A 208 -10.75 -17.85 0.45
CA ARG A 208 -10.78 -19.30 0.21
C ARG A 208 -9.76 -20.06 1.07
N GLY A 209 -8.90 -19.36 1.79
CA GLY A 209 -7.78 -19.96 2.52
C GLY A 209 -6.82 -20.72 1.62
N ALA A 210 -6.65 -20.27 0.38
CA ALA A 210 -5.79 -20.93 -0.60
C ALA A 210 -4.31 -20.67 -0.33
N LEU A 211 -3.96 -19.53 0.28
CA LEU A 211 -2.59 -19.18 0.64
C LEU A 211 -2.30 -19.55 2.10
N LEU A 212 -3.20 -19.21 3.03
CA LEU A 212 -3.12 -19.59 4.45
C LEU A 212 -4.41 -20.32 4.87
N PRO A 213 -4.31 -21.41 5.65
CA PRO A 213 -5.47 -22.21 6.02
C PRO A 213 -6.40 -21.45 6.99
N LEU A 214 -7.59 -21.05 6.53
CA LEU A 214 -8.57 -20.35 7.37
C LEU A 214 -9.35 -21.28 8.32
N ASN A 215 -9.37 -22.58 8.03
CA ASN A 215 -10.05 -23.60 8.83
C ASN A 215 -9.17 -24.17 9.97
N ASP A 216 -7.88 -23.85 9.99
CA ASP A 216 -6.96 -24.19 11.07
C ASP A 216 -6.37 -22.91 11.65
N VAL A 217 -7.03 -22.39 12.68
CA VAL A 217 -6.64 -21.15 13.33
C VAL A 217 -5.24 -21.25 13.96
N HIS A 218 -4.81 -22.42 14.42
CA HIS A 218 -3.48 -22.60 15.01
C HIS A 218 -2.40 -22.52 13.93
N ALA A 219 -2.62 -23.14 12.77
CA ALA A 219 -1.73 -23.00 11.62
C ALA A 219 -1.73 -21.57 11.06
N LEU A 220 -2.88 -20.89 11.05
CA LEU A 220 -3.00 -19.49 10.68
C LEU A 220 -2.18 -18.60 11.62
N HIS A 221 -2.32 -18.78 12.94
CA HIS A 221 -1.54 -18.06 13.97
C HIS A 221 -0.03 -18.25 13.77
N LYS A 222 0.40 -19.42 13.28
CA LYS A 222 1.82 -19.69 12.98
C LYS A 222 2.33 -18.94 11.74
N ARG A 223 1.44 -18.53 10.83
CA ARG A 223 1.79 -17.85 9.57
C ARG A 223 1.44 -16.35 9.56
N VAL A 224 0.60 -15.89 10.48
CA VAL A 224 0.31 -14.48 10.71
C VAL A 224 1.01 -14.04 11.99
N VAL A 225 2.08 -13.28 11.83
CA VAL A 225 2.97 -12.82 12.90
C VAL A 225 2.81 -11.31 13.08
N CYS A 226 2.62 -10.90 14.33
CA CYS A 226 2.44 -9.51 14.74
C CYS A 226 3.62 -9.12 15.62
N VAL A 227 4.42 -8.15 15.18
CA VAL A 227 5.64 -7.66 15.83
C VAL A 227 5.33 -6.42 16.66
N GLU A 228 5.86 -6.32 17.88
CA GLU A 228 5.57 -5.20 18.78
C GLU A 228 6.46 -3.99 18.45
N HIS A 229 5.86 -2.95 17.85
CA HIS A 229 6.60 -1.73 17.47
C HIS A 229 7.17 -0.98 18.69
N GLY A 230 6.45 -0.98 19.83
CA GLY A 230 6.79 -0.19 21.02
C GLY A 230 8.10 -0.59 21.71
N ARG A 231 8.68 -1.75 21.38
CA ARG A 231 9.95 -2.22 21.94
C ARG A 231 11.17 -1.99 21.02
N GLY A 232 10.97 -1.30 19.89
CA GLY A 232 12.01 -1.14 18.88
C GLY A 232 12.35 -2.44 18.14
N GLU A 233 11.47 -3.45 18.24
CA GLU A 233 11.66 -4.74 17.59
C GLU A 233 11.50 -4.60 16.07
N LYS A 234 12.48 -5.13 15.32
CA LYS A 234 12.42 -5.20 13.87
C LYS A 234 11.86 -6.54 13.42
N LYS A 235 11.15 -6.52 12.30
CA LYS A 235 10.73 -7.75 11.62
C LYS A 235 11.95 -8.56 11.20
N SER A 236 11.87 -9.88 11.31
CA SER A 236 12.91 -10.81 10.86
C SER A 236 12.30 -11.98 10.10
N LEU A 237 13.05 -12.56 9.14
CA LEU A 237 12.59 -13.75 8.43
C LEU A 237 12.42 -14.96 9.37
N ALA A 238 13.30 -15.10 10.35
CA ALA A 238 13.23 -16.17 11.33
C ALA A 238 11.94 -16.11 12.15
N HIS A 239 11.58 -14.91 12.63
CA HIS A 239 10.35 -14.71 13.40
C HIS A 239 9.11 -14.83 12.50
N ALA A 240 9.11 -14.19 11.32
CA ALA A 240 8.01 -14.24 10.36
C ALA A 240 7.66 -15.67 9.90
N THR A 241 8.65 -16.55 9.80
CA THR A 241 8.46 -17.95 9.40
C THR A 241 8.34 -18.91 10.59
N ARG A 242 8.43 -18.40 11.83
CA ARG A 242 8.59 -19.19 13.07
C ARG A 242 9.63 -20.31 12.95
N GLY A 243 10.72 -20.03 12.24
CA GLY A 243 11.79 -20.99 11.93
C GLY A 243 11.41 -22.15 11.00
N ALA A 244 10.14 -22.26 10.56
CA ALA A 244 9.64 -23.44 9.85
C ALA A 244 10.09 -23.54 8.39
N THR A 245 10.55 -22.44 7.78
CA THR A 245 10.95 -22.36 6.36
C THR A 245 11.93 -21.22 6.08
N HIS A 246 12.97 -21.08 6.91
CA HIS A 246 13.98 -20.07 6.67
C HIS A 246 15.03 -20.58 5.66
N VAL A 247 14.72 -20.47 4.36
CA VAL A 247 15.71 -20.53 3.29
C VAL A 247 15.80 -19.13 2.69
N PRO A 248 16.71 -18.25 3.18
CA PRO A 248 16.84 -16.88 2.71
C PRO A 248 16.92 -16.78 1.20
N GLU A 249 17.61 -17.71 0.54
CA GLU A 249 17.82 -17.74 -0.90
C GLU A 249 16.51 -17.94 -1.70
N LEU A 250 15.47 -18.49 -1.06
CA LEU A 250 14.15 -18.73 -1.66
C LEU A 250 13.06 -17.83 -1.06
N SER A 251 13.44 -16.86 -0.23
CA SER A 251 12.51 -15.99 0.47
C SER A 251 12.41 -14.62 -0.22
N VAL A 252 11.19 -14.18 -0.48
CA VAL A 252 10.89 -12.83 -0.95
C VAL A 252 9.99 -12.16 0.08
N ILE A 253 10.37 -10.96 0.51
CA ILE A 253 9.60 -10.09 1.39
C ILE A 253 8.99 -9.00 0.52
N VAL A 254 7.69 -8.77 0.65
CA VAL A 254 6.99 -7.65 0.02
C VAL A 254 6.56 -6.71 1.14
N ASP A 255 7.20 -5.55 1.23
CA ASP A 255 6.94 -4.54 2.26
C ASP A 255 7.24 -3.15 1.68
N ASP A 256 6.48 -2.14 2.09
CA ASP A 256 6.70 -0.75 1.67
C ASP A 256 7.83 -0.07 2.44
N ARG A 257 8.24 -0.65 3.57
CA ARG A 257 9.29 -0.12 4.46
C ARG A 257 10.42 -1.11 4.61
N THR A 258 11.64 -0.68 4.31
CA THR A 258 12.86 -1.50 4.45
C THR A 258 13.46 -1.41 5.85
N ASN A 259 13.37 -0.23 6.49
CA ASN A 259 13.99 0.07 7.78
C ASN A 259 13.37 -0.69 8.98
N VAL A 260 12.13 -1.17 8.84
CA VAL A 260 11.41 -1.96 9.85
C VAL A 260 11.85 -3.43 9.89
N TRP A 261 12.69 -3.86 8.95
CA TRP A 261 13.28 -5.20 8.92
C TRP A 261 14.74 -5.19 9.40
N GLU A 262 15.17 -6.28 10.04
CA GLU A 262 16.57 -6.53 10.37
C GLU A 262 17.46 -6.46 9.12
N ARG A 263 18.68 -5.92 9.26
CA ARG A 263 19.62 -5.73 8.14
C ARG A 263 19.79 -6.99 7.28
N ARG A 264 19.91 -8.17 7.91
CA ARG A 264 20.07 -9.46 7.21
C ARG A 264 18.90 -9.84 6.29
N ALA A 265 17.70 -9.34 6.58
CA ALA A 265 16.49 -9.61 5.81
C ALA A 265 16.27 -8.59 4.68
N GLN A 266 16.94 -7.44 4.71
CA GLN A 266 16.70 -6.36 3.75
C GLN A 266 17.02 -6.75 2.30
N LYS A 267 18.02 -7.62 2.08
CA LYS A 267 18.34 -8.20 0.76
C LYS A 267 17.22 -9.03 0.14
N ASN A 268 16.26 -9.48 0.95
CA ASN A 268 15.10 -10.27 0.51
C ASN A 268 13.88 -9.39 0.23
N ILE A 269 13.96 -8.07 0.49
CA ILE A 269 12.85 -7.15 0.32
C ILE A 269 12.76 -6.71 -1.12
N LEU A 270 11.64 -7.04 -1.76
CA LEU A 270 11.10 -6.34 -2.90
C LEU A 270 10.29 -5.15 -2.37
N ALA A 271 10.92 -3.98 -2.33
CA ALA A 271 10.25 -2.77 -1.84
C ALA A 271 9.11 -2.40 -2.80
N ILE A 272 7.96 -2.05 -2.24
CA ILE A 272 6.79 -1.61 -3.01
C ILE A 272 6.39 -0.19 -2.62
N ALA A 273 5.86 0.59 -3.56
CA ALA A 273 5.31 1.89 -3.22
C ALA A 273 4.18 1.72 -2.17
N PRO A 274 4.17 2.54 -1.10
CA PRO A 274 3.09 2.57 -0.13
C PRO A 274 1.73 2.73 -0.84
N PHE A 275 0.74 1.95 -0.42
CA PHE A 275 -0.59 2.06 -0.99
C PHE A 275 -1.40 3.13 -0.25
N MET A 276 -1.49 4.31 -0.85
CA MET A 276 -2.20 5.47 -0.33
C MET A 276 -3.43 5.73 -1.20
N PRO A 277 -4.64 5.24 -0.84
CA PRO A 277 -5.86 5.42 -1.64
C PRO A 277 -6.29 6.89 -1.74
N TYR A 278 -5.80 7.72 -0.81
CA TYR A 278 -5.86 9.17 -0.85
C TYR A 278 -4.42 9.69 -0.81
N ASN A 279 -4.10 10.70 -1.61
CA ASN A 279 -2.78 11.35 -1.65
C ASN A 279 -2.61 12.31 -0.45
N THR A 280 -3.06 11.89 0.73
CA THR A 280 -2.96 12.69 1.93
C THR A 280 -1.53 12.65 2.45
N ASP A 281 -0.83 13.78 2.35
CA ASP A 281 0.41 14.13 3.09
C ASP A 281 0.25 14.06 4.64
N THR A 282 -0.80 13.43 5.18
CA THR A 282 -1.24 13.69 6.54
C THR A 282 -0.80 12.62 7.54
N GLY A 283 0.32 12.91 8.20
CA GLY A 283 0.56 12.48 9.58
C GLY A 283 2.03 12.59 10.00
N PRO A 284 2.35 13.08 11.22
CA PRO A 284 3.71 13.04 11.76
C PRO A 284 4.30 11.61 11.83
N GLY A 285 3.47 10.56 11.69
CA GLY A 285 3.88 9.16 11.70
C GLY A 285 4.55 8.64 10.42
N LEU A 286 4.60 9.42 9.33
CA LEU A 286 5.36 9.08 8.11
C LEU A 286 6.49 10.08 7.81
N GLN A 287 6.64 11.12 8.63
CA GLN A 287 7.75 12.07 8.51
C GLN A 287 9.03 11.40 9.03
N GLY A 288 9.86 10.89 8.11
CA GLY A 288 11.18 10.33 8.42
C GLY A 288 11.37 8.84 8.06
N GLU A 289 10.33 8.15 7.58
CA GLU A 289 10.49 6.81 7.05
C GLU A 289 10.91 6.88 5.58
N VAL A 290 12.08 6.32 5.26
CA VAL A 290 12.53 6.18 3.87
C VAL A 290 11.62 5.16 3.19
N ALA A 291 10.65 5.63 2.40
CA ALA A 291 9.87 4.76 1.54
C ALA A 291 10.84 4.00 0.62
N GLY A 292 10.73 2.67 0.60
CA GLY A 292 11.51 1.89 -0.36
C GLY A 292 11.12 2.30 -1.78
N LYS A 293 12.11 2.52 -2.65
CA LYS A 293 11.81 2.79 -4.06
C LYS A 293 11.16 1.54 -4.65
N GLY A 294 9.91 1.67 -5.09
CA GLY A 294 9.13 0.55 -5.58
C GLY A 294 9.85 -0.20 -6.72
N GLY A 295 9.94 -1.53 -6.60
CA GLY A 295 10.56 -2.39 -7.61
C GLY A 295 12.07 -2.60 -7.46
N GLU A 296 12.70 -2.00 -6.45
CA GLU A 296 14.12 -2.24 -6.15
C GLU A 296 14.25 -3.35 -5.08
N MET A 297 15.11 -4.33 -5.35
CA MET A 297 15.59 -5.27 -4.33
C MET A 297 16.50 -4.53 -3.35
N GLY A 298 16.34 -4.77 -2.05
CA GLY A 298 17.20 -4.14 -1.04
C GLY A 298 18.68 -4.41 -1.29
N MET A 299 19.50 -3.35 -1.20
CA MET A 299 20.95 -3.44 -1.33
C MET A 299 21.63 -3.84 -0.01
N VAL A 300 22.86 -4.37 -0.12
CA VAL A 300 23.72 -4.84 0.99
C VAL A 300 24.21 -3.67 1.85
#